data_AF-A0A954C055-F1
#
_entry.id   AF-A0A954C055-F1
#
_cell.length_a   1.000
_cell.length_b   1.000
_cell.length_c   1.000
_cell.angle_alpha   90.00
_cell.angle_beta   90.00
_cell.angle_gamma   90.00
#
_symmetry.space_group_name_H-M   'P 1'
#
loop_
_entity.id
_entity.type
_entity.pdbx_description
1 polymer ?
#
loop_
_entity_poly.entity_id
_entity_poly.type
_entity_poly.pdbx_seq_one_letter_code
_entity_poly.pdbx_strand_id
1 'polypeptide(L)'
;MGRVGETARKLLKAAGGVFEDGRFAVFMLAALVFWNGLMLALVAIPPERGPLSEFAGEFRKWCFRYDADSETIDWTFTIPFFSVPLVLGVATLVVYPRQILGVVRRPHTLIACIGAAVVVVAAASAGLVWSSESLPVADRPFPAEKLRTAYEAPVFELVNQDSERITLQDFHGKVVIVTGIYTTCPDT
;
A
#
# COMPACT_ATOMS: atom_id res chain seq x y z
N MET A 1 6.64 1.17 39.99
CA MET A 1 5.77 1.77 38.94
C MET A 1 6.20 3.16 38.45
N GLY A 2 7.00 3.97 39.18
CA GLY A 2 7.35 5.34 38.73
C GLY A 2 8.36 5.47 37.57
N ARG A 3 9.27 4.50 37.37
CA ARG A 3 10.33 4.59 36.35
C ARG A 3 9.85 4.49 34.90
N VAL A 4 8.77 3.75 34.65
CA VAL A 4 8.23 3.53 33.30
C VAL A 4 7.57 4.81 32.77
N GLY A 5 6.90 5.58 33.63
CA GLY A 5 6.24 6.83 33.25
C GLY A 5 7.22 7.95 32.88
N GLU A 6 8.37 8.03 33.55
CA GLU A 6 9.39 9.05 33.26
C GLU A 6 10.08 8.79 31.91
N THR A 7 10.41 7.53 31.62
CA THR A 7 11.00 7.13 30.34
C THR A 7 10.02 7.35 29.18
N ALA A 8 8.75 6.99 29.36
CA ALA A 8 7.71 7.21 28.35
C ALA A 8 7.52 8.70 28.04
N ARG A 9 7.52 9.56 29.07
CA ARG A 9 7.36 11.01 28.89
C ARG A 9 8.59 11.64 28.21
N LYS A 10 9.80 11.18 28.53
CA LYS A 10 11.04 11.58 27.84
C LYS A 10 11.03 11.16 26.37
N LEU A 11 10.58 9.94 26.07
CA LEU A 11 10.43 9.44 24.70
C LEU A 11 9.40 10.24 23.91
N LEU A 12 8.22 10.52 24.48
CA LEU A 12 7.20 11.34 23.81
C LEU A 12 7.68 12.76 23.51
N LYS A 13 8.40 13.39 24.43
CA LYS A 13 8.98 14.72 24.22
C LYS A 13 10.07 14.70 23.15
N ALA A 14 10.91 13.66 23.12
CA ALA A 14 11.91 13.46 22.09
C ALA A 14 11.26 13.21 20.71
N ALA A 15 10.18 12.44 20.66
CA ALA A 15 9.40 12.19 19.44
C ALA A 15 8.75 13.49 18.92
N GLY A 16 8.16 14.30 19.80
CA GLY A 16 7.58 15.59 19.43
C GLY A 16 8.60 16.52 18.77
N GLY A 17 9.83 16.55 19.29
CA GLY A 17 10.91 17.36 18.73
C GLY A 17 11.41 16.91 17.35
N VAL A 18 11.00 15.75 16.83
CA VAL A 18 11.28 15.31 15.44
C VAL A 18 10.34 16.01 14.46
N PHE A 19 9.15 16.40 14.89
CA PHE A 19 8.13 17.06 14.06
C PHE A 19 8.29 18.59 14.00
N GLU A 20 9.35 19.12 14.60
CA GLU A 20 9.64 20.56 14.63
C GLU A 20 10.78 20.92 13.65
N ASP A 21 10.64 22.07 12.98
CA ASP A 21 11.66 22.69 12.13
C ASP A 21 12.23 21.75 11.03
N GLY A 22 13.55 21.83 10.79
CA GLY A 22 14.25 21.03 9.77
C GLY A 22 14.39 19.55 10.10
N ARG A 23 14.10 19.14 11.34
CA ARG A 23 14.18 17.72 11.74
C ARG A 23 13.10 16.91 11.04
N PHE A 24 11.92 17.51 10.88
CA PHE A 24 10.82 16.89 10.13
C PHE A 24 11.22 16.63 8.68
N ALA A 25 11.83 17.60 8.01
CA ALA A 25 12.26 17.45 6.61
C ALA A 25 13.31 16.33 6.45
N VAL A 26 14.28 16.24 7.36
CA VAL A 26 15.29 15.17 7.34
C VAL A 26 14.68 13.81 7.67
N PHE A 27 13.81 13.74 8.68
CA PHE A 27 13.06 12.52 9.01
C PHE A 27 12.23 12.03 7.82
N MET A 28 11.47 12.92 7.19
CA MET A 28 10.63 12.60 6.04
C MET A 28 11.47 12.11 4.85
N LEU A 29 12.58 12.79 4.53
CA LEU A 29 13.51 12.34 3.48
C LEU A 29 14.09 10.96 3.79
N ALA A 30 14.54 10.73 5.02
CA ALA A 30 15.04 9.42 5.44
C ALA A 30 13.96 8.34 5.31
N ALA A 31 12.72 8.62 5.75
CA ALA A 31 11.60 7.69 5.65
C ALA A 31 11.27 7.36 4.20
N LEU A 32 11.24 8.35 3.30
CA LEU A 32 11.04 8.15 1.87
C LEU A 32 12.16 7.29 1.27
N VAL A 33 13.42 7.54 1.61
CA VAL A 33 14.56 6.73 1.14
C VAL A 33 14.45 5.28 1.62
N PHE A 34 14.19 5.05 2.91
CA PHE A 34 14.04 3.69 3.44
C PHE A 34 12.82 2.98 2.87
N TRP A 35 11.71 3.69 2.67
CA TRP A 35 10.52 3.13 2.02
C TRP A 35 10.81 2.68 0.58
N ASN A 36 11.45 3.53 -0.23
CA ASN A 36 11.87 3.14 -1.59
C ASN A 36 12.85 1.97 -1.57
N GLY A 37 13.82 1.98 -0.64
CA GLY A 37 14.77 0.88 -0.47
C GLY A 37 14.08 -0.44 -0.13
N LEU A 38 13.07 -0.41 0.75
CA LEU A 38 12.23 -1.56 1.05
C LEU A 38 11.46 -2.05 -0.18
N MET A 39 10.82 -1.15 -0.94
CA MET A 39 10.10 -1.52 -2.15
C MET A 39 11.03 -2.16 -3.19
N LEU A 40 12.22 -1.59 -3.40
CA LEU A 40 13.25 -2.18 -4.27
C LEU A 40 13.70 -3.56 -3.76
N ALA A 41 13.88 -3.72 -2.46
CA ALA A 41 14.23 -5.00 -1.86
C ALA A 41 13.13 -6.05 -2.10
N LEU A 42 11.85 -5.69 -1.94
CA LEU A 42 10.72 -6.59 -2.20
C LEU A 42 10.63 -7.01 -3.68
N VAL A 43 10.97 -6.11 -4.61
CA VAL A 43 11.08 -6.44 -6.04
C VAL A 43 12.23 -7.43 -6.27
N ALA A 44 13.37 -7.22 -5.61
CA ALA A 44 14.60 -7.98 -5.84
C ALA A 44 14.68 -9.33 -5.10
N ILE A 45 13.84 -9.57 -4.08
CA ILE A 45 13.84 -10.85 -3.35
C ILE A 45 13.42 -11.99 -4.30
N PRO A 46 14.27 -13.02 -4.49
CA PRO A 46 13.92 -14.15 -5.34
C PRO A 46 12.77 -14.97 -4.73
N PRO A 47 11.96 -15.66 -5.55
CA PRO A 47 10.93 -16.58 -5.08
C PRO A 47 11.59 -17.88 -4.55
N GLU A 48 12.25 -17.79 -3.39
CA GLU A 48 12.82 -18.94 -2.69
C GLU A 48 11.85 -19.49 -1.61
N ARG A 49 12.28 -20.50 -0.86
CA ARG A 49 11.51 -21.04 0.28
C ARG A 49 11.77 -20.23 1.54
N GLY A 50 10.75 -19.56 2.07
CA GLY A 50 10.81 -18.89 3.36
C GLY A 50 9.63 -17.94 3.59
N PRO A 51 9.36 -17.54 4.85
CA PRO A 51 8.25 -16.62 5.15
C PRO A 51 8.38 -15.27 4.46
N LEU A 52 9.62 -14.77 4.33
CA LEU A 52 9.89 -13.48 3.71
C LEU A 52 9.70 -13.51 2.19
N SER A 53 10.07 -14.61 1.52
CA SER A 53 9.90 -14.75 0.07
C SER A 53 8.43 -15.01 -0.30
N GLU A 54 7.68 -15.71 0.55
CA GLU A 54 6.22 -15.85 0.40
C GLU A 54 5.52 -14.49 0.49
N PHE A 55 5.83 -13.70 1.53
CA PHE A 55 5.33 -12.33 1.65
C PHE A 55 5.73 -11.46 0.46
N ALA A 56 6.99 -11.50 0.04
CA ALA A 56 7.46 -10.73 -1.11
C ALA A 56 6.79 -11.19 -2.42
N GLY A 57 6.49 -12.48 -2.57
CA GLY A 57 5.72 -13.03 -3.68
C GLY A 57 4.32 -12.45 -3.75
N GLU A 58 3.57 -12.54 -2.65
CA GLU A 58 2.22 -11.96 -2.56
C GLU A 58 2.24 -10.44 -2.74
N PHE A 59 3.19 -9.75 -2.11
CA PHE A 59 3.34 -8.30 -2.26
C PHE A 59 3.59 -7.91 -3.72
N ARG A 60 4.50 -8.59 -4.43
CA ARG A 60 4.75 -8.35 -5.86
C ARG A 60 3.51 -8.61 -6.72
N LYS A 61 2.75 -9.67 -6.42
CA LYS A 61 1.53 -10.00 -7.14
C LYS A 61 0.45 -8.92 -6.97
N TRP A 62 0.24 -8.44 -5.75
CA TRP A 62 -0.80 -7.45 -5.44
C TRP A 62 -0.40 -6.00 -5.76
N CYS A 63 0.81 -5.60 -5.42
CA CYS A 63 1.26 -4.21 -5.56
C CYS A 63 1.91 -3.93 -6.92
N PHE A 64 2.62 -4.90 -7.49
CA PHE A 64 3.37 -4.73 -8.74
C PHE A 64 2.82 -5.53 -9.92
N ARG A 65 1.68 -6.21 -9.70
CA ARG A 65 1.02 -7.05 -10.71
C ARG A 65 2.00 -8.05 -11.34
N TYR A 66 2.84 -8.64 -10.51
CA TYR A 66 3.78 -9.68 -10.94
C TYR A 66 3.03 -10.92 -11.44
N ASP A 67 3.40 -11.35 -12.63
CA ASP A 67 2.89 -12.57 -13.24
C ASP A 67 3.92 -13.70 -13.08
N ALA A 68 3.52 -14.76 -12.39
CA ALA A 68 4.38 -15.91 -12.12
C ALA A 68 4.63 -16.76 -13.38
N ASP A 69 3.73 -16.72 -14.37
CA ASP A 69 3.86 -17.54 -15.59
C ASP A 69 4.85 -16.91 -16.58
N SER A 70 4.84 -15.57 -16.70
CA SER A 70 5.75 -14.83 -17.58
C SER A 70 7.00 -14.30 -16.88
N GLU A 71 7.08 -14.41 -15.55
CA GLU A 71 8.13 -13.82 -14.69
C GLU A 71 8.32 -12.30 -14.93
N THR A 72 7.24 -11.62 -15.34
CA THR A 72 7.28 -10.20 -15.66
C THR A 72 6.59 -9.34 -14.60
N ILE A 73 7.09 -8.12 -14.45
CA ILE A 73 6.50 -7.07 -13.62
C ILE A 73 5.83 -6.06 -14.54
N ASP A 74 4.58 -5.70 -14.24
CA ASP A 74 3.92 -4.58 -14.92
C ASP A 74 4.47 -3.25 -14.37
N TRP A 75 5.38 -2.64 -15.12
CA TRP A 75 5.99 -1.37 -14.75
C TRP A 75 4.99 -0.22 -14.68
N THR A 76 3.84 -0.32 -15.35
CA THR A 76 2.78 0.70 -15.30
C THR A 76 2.22 0.85 -13.89
N PHE A 77 2.08 -0.26 -13.16
CA PHE A 77 1.63 -0.27 -11.77
C PHE A 77 2.78 0.01 -10.79
N THR A 78 3.99 -0.42 -11.15
CA THR A 78 5.16 -0.35 -10.27
C THR A 78 5.75 1.06 -10.19
N ILE A 79 5.84 1.79 -11.30
CA ILE A 79 6.44 3.14 -11.37
C ILE A 79 5.80 4.12 -10.37
N PRO A 80 4.46 4.21 -10.24
CA PRO A 80 3.80 5.09 -9.25
C PRO A 80 4.27 4.92 -7.80
N PHE A 81 4.59 3.68 -7.38
CA PHE A 81 5.07 3.41 -6.03
C PHE A 81 6.42 4.05 -5.73
N PHE A 82 7.24 4.27 -6.76
CA PHE A 82 8.54 4.92 -6.65
C PHE A 82 8.47 6.41 -6.98
N SER A 83 7.67 6.79 -7.98
CA SER A 83 7.60 8.17 -8.45
C SER A 83 6.99 9.12 -7.42
N VAL A 84 5.94 8.71 -6.70
CA VAL A 84 5.29 9.57 -5.70
C VAL A 84 6.25 9.89 -4.54
N PRO A 85 6.90 8.91 -3.88
CA PRO A 85 7.92 9.18 -2.87
C PRO A 85 9.08 10.03 -3.40
N LEU A 86 9.52 9.81 -4.65
CA LEU A 86 10.59 10.57 -5.26
C LEU A 86 10.22 12.04 -5.45
N VAL A 87 9.03 12.31 -5.99
CA VAL A 87 8.52 13.67 -6.17
C VAL A 87 8.37 14.38 -4.83
N LEU A 88 7.85 13.70 -3.80
CA LEU A 88 7.77 14.24 -2.45
C LEU A 88 9.16 14.52 -1.86
N GLY A 89 10.13 13.64 -2.10
CA GLY A 89 11.52 13.85 -1.67
C GLY A 89 12.14 15.08 -2.33
N VAL A 90 11.98 15.24 -3.65
CA VAL A 90 12.46 16.42 -4.39
C VAL A 90 11.77 17.69 -3.88
N ALA A 91 10.44 17.67 -3.73
CA ALA A 91 9.70 18.81 -3.20
C ALA A 91 10.21 19.21 -1.79
N THR A 92 10.49 18.23 -0.94
CA THR A 92 11.06 18.46 0.40
C THR A 92 12.42 19.13 0.34
N LEU A 93 13.32 18.64 -0.54
CA LEU A 93 14.65 19.24 -0.72
C LEU A 93 14.57 20.68 -1.24
N VAL A 94 13.62 20.98 -2.12
CA VAL A 94 13.41 22.32 -2.70
C VAL A 94 12.80 23.28 -1.68
N VAL A 95 11.85 22.83 -0.85
CA VAL A 95 11.15 23.70 0.12
C VAL A 95 11.97 23.92 1.39
N TYR A 96 12.75 22.93 1.85
CA TYR A 96 13.48 22.98 3.13
C TYR A 96 15.02 22.95 3.04
N PRO A 97 15.69 23.51 2.01
CA PRO A 97 17.12 23.28 1.79
C PRO A 97 17.99 23.81 2.94
N ARG A 98 17.65 24.98 3.49
CA ARG A 98 18.41 25.61 4.60
C ARG A 98 18.25 24.85 5.90
N GLN A 99 17.03 24.38 6.17
CA GLN A 99 16.67 23.67 7.38
C GLN A 99 17.33 22.28 7.39
N ILE A 100 17.34 21.59 6.25
CA ILE A 100 18.03 20.31 6.07
C ILE A 100 19.53 20.49 6.31
N LEU A 101 20.16 21.48 5.67
CA LEU A 101 21.60 21.73 5.85
C LEU A 101 21.97 22.02 7.31
N GLY A 102 21.10 22.72 8.04
CA GLY A 102 21.26 22.98 9.48
C GLY A 102 21.26 21.71 10.33
N VAL A 103 20.43 20.73 10.00
CA VAL A 103 20.35 19.43 10.70
C VAL A 103 21.50 18.50 10.28
N VAL A 104 21.86 18.46 9.00
CA VAL A 104 22.95 17.62 8.48
C VAL A 104 24.30 17.96 9.14
N ARG A 105 24.51 19.23 9.50
CA ARG A 105 25.70 19.69 10.25
C ARG A 105 25.73 19.25 11.72
N ARG A 106 24.64 18.66 12.25
CA ARG A 106 24.50 18.23 13.65
C ARG A 106 24.34 16.70 13.70
N PRO A 107 25.44 15.92 13.78
CA PRO A 107 25.42 14.48 13.54
C PRO A 107 24.48 13.72 14.49
N HIS A 108 24.43 14.09 15.77
CA HIS A 108 23.52 13.44 16.73
C HIS A 108 22.03 13.66 16.37
N THR A 109 21.67 14.86 15.91
CA THR A 109 20.29 15.14 15.48
C THR A 109 19.96 14.41 14.19
N LEU A 110 20.90 14.36 13.25
CA LEU A 110 20.76 13.61 12.00
C LEU A 110 20.53 12.11 12.28
N ILE A 111 21.37 11.48 13.11
CA ILE A 111 21.23 10.08 13.52
C ILE A 111 19.87 9.84 14.18
N ALA A 112 19.42 10.74 15.06
CA ALA A 112 18.11 10.60 15.69
C ALA A 112 16.96 10.64 14.67
N CYS A 113 17.00 11.54 13.68
CA CYS A 113 15.98 11.64 12.63
C CYS A 113 15.98 10.38 11.73
N ILE A 114 17.15 9.92 11.32
CA ILE A 114 17.32 8.70 10.53
C ILE A 114 16.82 7.48 11.33
N GLY A 115 17.22 7.36 12.59
CA GLY A 115 16.79 6.26 13.46
C GLY A 115 15.27 6.24 13.65
N ALA A 116 14.64 7.41 13.85
CA ALA A 116 13.19 7.51 13.90
C ALA A 116 12.52 7.06 12.59
N ALA A 117 13.08 7.45 11.44
CA ALA A 117 12.58 7.01 10.13
C ALA A 117 12.68 5.49 9.95
N VAL A 118 13.81 4.88 10.35
CA VAL A 118 13.98 3.41 10.33
C VAL A 118 12.92 2.73 11.18
N VAL A 119 12.68 3.22 12.41
CA VAL A 119 11.68 2.63 13.32
C VAL A 119 10.28 2.72 12.72
N VAL A 120 9.91 3.87 12.14
CA VAL A 120 8.59 4.07 11.53
C VAL A 120 8.41 3.16 10.31
N VAL A 121 9.39 3.10 9.41
CA VAL A 121 9.33 2.23 8.24
C VAL A 121 9.29 0.76 8.65
N ALA A 122 10.13 0.34 9.61
CA ALA A 122 10.11 -1.03 10.12
C ALA A 122 8.76 -1.39 10.77
N ALA A 123 8.17 -0.48 11.54
CA ALA A 123 6.85 -0.68 12.14
C ALA A 123 5.74 -0.78 11.07
N ALA A 124 5.79 0.06 10.04
CA ALA A 124 4.86 0.00 8.91
C ALA A 124 4.99 -1.33 8.16
N SER A 125 6.22 -1.76 7.85
CA SER A 125 6.49 -3.05 7.21
C SER A 125 6.02 -4.23 8.06
N ALA A 126 6.27 -4.20 9.37
CA ALA A 126 5.79 -5.23 10.28
C ALA A 126 4.26 -5.26 10.32
N GLY A 127 3.60 -4.10 10.27
CA GLY A 127 2.14 -4.01 10.13
C GLY A 127 1.63 -4.63 8.84
N LEU A 128 2.29 -4.39 7.71
CA LEU A 128 1.95 -5.02 6.43
C LEU A 128 2.07 -6.55 6.50
N VAL A 129 3.19 -7.06 7.03
CA VAL A 129 3.42 -8.51 7.21
C VAL A 129 2.40 -9.12 8.19
N TRP A 130 2.04 -8.40 9.24
CA TRP A 130 1.01 -8.86 10.17
C TRP A 130 -0.37 -8.92 9.51
N SER A 131 -0.68 -7.96 8.64
CA SER A 131 -1.96 -7.89 7.93
C SER A 131 -2.07 -8.80 6.71
N SER A 132 -0.94 -9.32 6.22
CA SER A 132 -0.92 -10.27 5.11
C SER A 132 -1.31 -11.65 5.64
N GLU A 133 -2.61 -11.88 5.87
CA GLU A 133 -3.12 -13.24 5.98
C GLU A 133 -2.95 -13.90 4.60
N SER A 134 -1.95 -14.78 4.48
CA SER A 134 -1.93 -15.76 3.39
C SER A 134 -3.06 -16.75 3.69
N LEU A 135 -4.26 -16.42 3.22
CA LEU A 135 -5.33 -17.40 3.17
C LEU A 135 -4.80 -18.55 2.32
N PRO A 136 -4.65 -19.77 2.87
CA PRO A 136 -4.24 -20.90 2.05
C PRO A 136 -5.22 -20.95 0.87
N VAL A 137 -4.67 -20.95 -0.35
CA VAL A 137 -5.39 -21.28 -1.57
C VAL A 137 -5.72 -22.76 -1.46
N ALA A 138 -6.60 -23.09 -0.52
CA ALA A 138 -7.25 -24.36 -0.51
C ALA A 138 -8.07 -24.38 -1.79
N ASP A 139 -7.91 -25.45 -2.57
CA ASP A 139 -8.91 -25.96 -3.50
C ASP A 139 -10.19 -26.21 -2.69
N ARG A 140 -10.85 -25.14 -2.25
CA ARG A 140 -12.16 -25.24 -1.64
C ARG A 140 -13.06 -25.46 -2.84
N PRO A 141 -13.70 -26.64 -2.97
CA PRO A 141 -14.72 -26.80 -3.98
C PRO A 141 -15.67 -25.62 -3.85
N PHE A 142 -15.81 -24.86 -4.94
CA PHE A 142 -16.74 -23.74 -5.00
C PHE A 142 -18.08 -24.27 -4.47
N PRO A 143 -18.59 -23.77 -3.32
CA PRO A 143 -19.69 -24.41 -2.63
C PRO A 143 -20.99 -24.09 -3.37
N ALA A 144 -21.18 -24.71 -4.53
CA ALA A 144 -22.33 -24.52 -5.39
C ALA A 144 -23.63 -24.81 -4.64
N GLU A 145 -23.61 -25.73 -3.66
CA GLU A 145 -24.77 -26.01 -2.80
C GLU A 145 -25.10 -24.87 -1.83
N LYS A 146 -24.14 -23.98 -1.53
CA LYS A 146 -24.34 -22.77 -0.71
C LYS A 146 -24.67 -21.54 -1.53
N LEU A 147 -24.61 -21.63 -2.88
CA LEU A 147 -25.23 -20.59 -3.69
C LEU A 147 -26.68 -20.54 -3.29
N ARG A 148 -27.15 -19.32 -3.01
CA ARG A 148 -28.55 -19.02 -2.76
C ARG A 148 -29.33 -19.16 -4.08
N THR A 149 -29.37 -20.36 -4.65
CA THR A 149 -30.13 -20.72 -5.85
C THR A 149 -31.63 -20.65 -5.62
N ALA A 150 -32.05 -20.56 -4.36
CA ALA A 150 -33.44 -20.37 -3.96
C ALA A 150 -33.98 -18.96 -4.26
N TYR A 151 -33.14 -18.01 -4.66
CA TYR A 151 -33.57 -16.65 -4.96
C TYR A 151 -33.49 -16.41 -6.45
N GLU A 152 -34.65 -16.19 -7.06
CA GLU A 152 -34.71 -15.67 -8.43
C GLU A 152 -34.08 -14.28 -8.46
N ALA A 153 -33.26 -14.04 -9.48
CA ALA A 153 -32.70 -12.71 -9.68
C ALA A 153 -33.84 -11.71 -9.91
N PRO A 154 -33.80 -10.51 -9.30
CA PRO A 154 -34.80 -9.48 -9.54
C PRO A 154 -34.88 -9.15 -11.02
N VAL A 155 -36.09 -9.05 -11.55
CA VAL A 155 -36.30 -8.54 -12.91
C VAL A 155 -35.80 -7.10 -13.00
N PHE A 156 -35.03 -6.82 -14.05
CA PHE A 156 -34.60 -5.47 -14.37
C PHE A 156 -34.78 -5.20 -15.85
N GLU A 157 -34.96 -3.93 -16.16
CA GLU A 157 -34.91 -3.38 -17.50
C GLU A 157 -33.96 -2.21 -17.47
N LEU A 158 -32.91 -2.27 -18.29
CA LEU A 158 -31.88 -1.26 -18.39
C LEU A 158 -31.74 -0.85 -19.86
N VAL A 159 -31.02 0.24 -20.09
CA VAL A 159 -30.63 0.67 -21.44
C VAL A 159 -29.11 0.56 -21.52
N ASN A 160 -28.62 -0.11 -22.57
CA ASN A 160 -27.18 -0.26 -22.78
C ASN A 160 -26.56 1.01 -23.40
N GLN A 161 -25.25 0.98 -23.65
CA GLN A 161 -24.52 2.12 -24.24
C GLN A 161 -24.92 2.40 -25.70
N ASP A 162 -25.50 1.42 -26.39
CA ASP A 162 -26.00 1.54 -27.77
C ASP A 162 -27.47 1.99 -27.82
N SER A 163 -28.04 2.43 -26.68
CA SER A 163 -29.45 2.82 -26.53
C SER A 163 -30.45 1.70 -26.75
N GLU A 164 -30.03 0.44 -26.67
CA GLU A 164 -30.92 -0.72 -26.74
C GLU A 164 -31.46 -1.06 -25.36
N ARG A 165 -32.74 -1.44 -25.31
CA ARG A 165 -33.35 -1.96 -24.08
C ARG A 165 -32.84 -3.38 -23.83
N ILE A 166 -32.29 -3.61 -22.65
CA ILE A 166 -31.82 -4.91 -22.18
C ILE A 166 -32.61 -5.35 -20.95
N THR A 167 -32.86 -6.64 -20.86
CA THR A 167 -33.57 -7.30 -19.77
C THR A 167 -32.76 -8.49 -19.28
N LEU A 168 -33.11 -9.02 -18.12
CA LEU A 168 -32.46 -10.24 -17.62
C LEU A 168 -32.65 -11.45 -18.56
N GLN A 169 -33.76 -11.50 -19.31
CA GLN A 169 -34.06 -12.62 -20.22
C GLN A 169 -33.09 -12.71 -21.40
N ASP A 170 -32.54 -11.58 -21.84
CA ASP A 170 -31.57 -11.51 -22.95
C ASP A 170 -30.25 -12.24 -22.64
N PHE A 171 -30.03 -12.55 -21.36
CA PHE A 171 -28.84 -13.27 -20.87
C PHE A 171 -29.13 -14.72 -20.44
N HIS A 172 -30.28 -15.29 -20.83
CA HIS A 172 -30.61 -16.67 -20.49
C HIS A 172 -29.50 -17.66 -20.91
N GLY A 173 -29.12 -18.55 -20.00
CA GLY A 173 -28.04 -19.53 -20.21
C GLY A 173 -26.62 -18.98 -20.06
N LYS A 174 -26.46 -17.71 -19.66
CA LYS A 174 -25.16 -17.09 -19.37
C LYS A 174 -25.01 -16.81 -17.87
N VAL A 175 -23.77 -16.86 -17.38
CA VAL A 175 -23.45 -16.37 -16.02
C VAL A 175 -23.35 -14.84 -16.08
N VAL A 176 -24.17 -14.15 -15.30
CA VAL A 176 -24.23 -12.67 -15.26
C VAL A 176 -23.81 -12.18 -13.88
N ILE A 177 -22.92 -11.19 -13.84
CA ILE A 177 -22.56 -10.45 -12.63
C ILE A 177 -23.11 -9.03 -12.80
N VAL A 178 -24.02 -8.63 -11.90
CA VAL A 178 -24.58 -7.27 -11.89
C VAL A 178 -23.80 -6.44 -10.86
N THR A 179 -23.09 -5.43 -11.34
CA THR A 179 -22.33 -4.50 -10.50
C THR A 179 -22.96 -3.12 -10.55
N GLY A 180 -23.44 -2.61 -9.42
CA GLY A 180 -23.89 -1.23 -9.30
C GLY A 180 -22.70 -0.29 -9.17
N ILE A 181 -22.50 0.59 -10.15
CA ILE A 181 -21.48 1.63 -10.10
C ILE A 181 -22.20 2.97 -9.89
N TYR A 182 -21.91 3.64 -8.78
CA TYR A 182 -22.35 5.01 -8.56
C TYR A 182 -21.32 5.96 -9.15
N THR A 183 -21.57 6.42 -10.37
CA THR A 183 -20.84 7.54 -10.94
C THR A 183 -21.65 8.80 -10.70
N THR A 184 -21.17 9.68 -9.84
CA THR A 184 -21.55 11.09 -9.97
C THR A 184 -20.86 11.58 -11.24
N CYS A 185 -21.60 11.78 -12.33
CA CYS A 185 -21.13 12.69 -13.37
C CYS A 185 -21.38 14.10 -12.85
N PRO A 186 -20.35 14.89 -12.50
CA PRO A 186 -20.52 16.31 -12.26
C PRO A 186 -20.65 17.01 -13.61
N ASP A 187 -21.83 16.97 -14.22
CA ASP A 187 -22.23 17.79 -15.38
C ASP A 187 -23.56 18.45 -14.98
N THR A 188 -23.83 19.78 -15.00
CA THR A 188 -23.56 20.85 -15.99
C THR A 188 -23.69 20.45 -17.44
#